data_AF-F3GLW5-F1
#
_entry.id   AF-F3GLW5-F1
#
_cell.length_a   1.000
_cell.length_b   1.000
_cell.length_c   1.000
_cell.angle_alpha   90.00
_cell.angle_beta   90.00
_cell.angle_gamma   90.00
#
_symmetry.space_group_name_H-M   'P 1'
#
loop_
_entity.id
_entity.type
_entity.pdbx_description
1 polymer ?
#
loop_
_entity_poly.entity_id
_entity_poly.type
_entity_poly.pdbx_seq_one_letter_code
_entity_poly.pdbx_strand_id
1 'polypeptide(L)'
;AMPDTELLIGSYTQGKSEGIYRFAFDSKTGMIDAKPLQVVKAENPSWLTVSRDQRYLFAVNENGPGQTDAVGKVSSFAIDPKTRQITPINQVQSRGEEPTHSSLSYDGRYLFVANYAVNPDPGGALTVVPVGKDG
;
A
#
# COMPACT_ATOMS: atom_id res chain seq x y z
N ALA A 1 -7.39 23.43 -9.04
CA ALA A 1 -8.21 22.49 -9.81
C ALA A 1 -7.77 21.07 -9.45
N MET A 2 -8.65 20.07 -9.45
CA MET A 2 -8.19 18.69 -9.31
C MET A 2 -7.34 18.32 -10.52
N PRO A 3 -6.24 17.56 -10.34
CA PRO A 3 -5.46 17.09 -11.48
C PRO A 3 -6.29 16.13 -12.34
N ASP A 4 -5.93 15.97 -13.61
CA ASP A 4 -6.57 15.00 -14.49
C ASP A 4 -6.20 13.56 -14.12
N THR A 5 -5.01 13.36 -13.55
CA THR A 5 -4.57 12.08 -12.97
C THR A 5 -3.81 12.28 -11.66
N GLU A 6 -3.95 11.35 -10.73
CA GLU A 6 -3.13 11.28 -9.52
C GLU A 6 -2.19 10.08 -9.58
N LEU A 7 -0.97 10.28 -9.08
CA LEU A 7 0.05 9.24 -8.96
C LEU A 7 0.24 8.87 -7.50
N LEU A 8 0.17 7.57 -7.19
CA LEU A 8 0.54 7.01 -5.89
C LEU A 8 1.92 6.37 -5.98
N ILE A 9 2.80 6.72 -5.05
CA ILE A 9 4.16 6.19 -4.98
C ILE A 9 4.33 5.48 -3.64
N GLY A 10 4.50 4.16 -3.70
CA GLY A 10 4.96 3.33 -2.59
C GLY A 10 6.47 3.45 -2.42
N SER A 11 6.99 3.10 -1.24
CA SER A 11 8.41 3.25 -0.95
C SER A 11 8.89 2.36 0.20
N TYR A 12 10.21 2.27 0.33
CA TYR A 12 10.89 1.80 1.53
C TYR A 12 11.20 2.99 2.46
N THR A 13 11.07 2.78 3.77
CA THR A 13 11.15 3.85 4.78
C THR A 13 12.36 3.75 5.71
N GLN A 14 13.36 2.92 5.39
CA GLN A 14 14.65 2.94 6.10
C GLN A 14 15.49 4.19 5.77
N GLY A 15 15.12 4.92 4.71
CA GLY A 15 15.74 6.18 4.30
C GLY A 15 14.98 7.41 4.82
N LYS A 16 14.87 8.43 3.96
CA LYS A 16 14.15 9.68 4.26
C LYS A 16 12.65 9.60 3.97
N SER A 17 12.19 8.51 3.37
CA SER A 17 10.79 8.36 2.98
C SER A 17 9.90 8.26 4.22
N GLU A 18 8.72 8.88 4.16
CA GLU A 18 7.71 8.81 5.21
C GLU A 18 6.63 7.75 4.93
N GLY A 19 6.58 7.17 3.73
CA GLY A 19 5.61 6.14 3.36
C GLY A 19 5.06 6.31 1.94
N ILE A 20 3.75 6.58 1.83
CA ILE A 20 3.05 6.69 0.55
C ILE A 20 2.91 8.16 0.17
N TYR A 21 3.22 8.49 -1.08
CA TYR A 21 3.06 9.84 -1.61
C TYR A 21 1.96 9.87 -2.66
N ARG A 22 1.07 10.87 -2.57
CA ARG A 22 0.10 11.20 -3.62
C ARG A 22 0.53 12.48 -4.32
N PHE A 23 0.64 12.44 -5.64
CA PHE A 23 1.03 13.57 -6.48
C PHE A 23 -0.03 13.87 -7.54
N ALA A 24 -0.04 15.12 -8.00
CA ALA A 24 -0.66 15.47 -9.26
C ALA A 24 0.25 15.01 -10.40
N PHE A 25 -0.34 14.36 -11.41
CA PHE A 25 0.34 13.92 -12.63
C PHE A 25 -0.42 14.49 -13.83
N ASP A 26 0.27 15.27 -14.66
CA ASP A 26 -0.28 15.76 -15.92
C ASP A 26 -0.08 14.69 -16.99
N SER A 27 -1.18 13.99 -17.33
CA SER A 27 -1.13 12.88 -18.29
C SER A 27 -0.83 13.32 -19.73
N LYS A 28 -0.97 14.61 -20.05
CA LYS A 28 -0.71 15.16 -21.39
C LYS A 28 0.76 15.51 -21.58
N THR A 29 1.42 15.99 -20.54
CA THR A 29 2.84 16.38 -20.59
C THR A 29 3.79 15.37 -19.98
N GLY A 30 3.29 14.44 -19.16
CA GLY A 30 4.09 13.47 -18.42
C GLY A 30 4.77 14.05 -17.18
N MET A 31 4.41 15.27 -16.76
CA MET A 31 5.02 15.95 -15.63
C MET A 31 4.35 15.56 -14.31
N ILE A 32 5.18 15.41 -13.26
CA ILE A 32 4.73 15.22 -11.88
C ILE A 32 5.01 16.51 -11.11
N ASP A 33 4.04 16.98 -10.34
CA ASP A 33 4.24 18.17 -9.49
C ASP A 33 5.35 17.94 -8.45
N ALA A 34 6.19 18.95 -8.22
CA ALA A 34 7.31 18.83 -7.28
C ALA A 34 6.87 18.64 -5.82
N LYS A 35 5.65 19.03 -5.48
CA LYS A 35 5.09 18.89 -4.13
C LYS A 35 4.00 17.81 -4.13
N PRO A 36 4.03 16.86 -3.17
CA PRO A 36 2.93 15.91 -3.03
C PRO A 36 1.66 16.63 -2.60
N LEU A 37 0.53 16.16 -3.11
CA LEU A 37 -0.82 16.52 -2.64
C LEU A 37 -1.06 15.97 -1.23
N GLN A 38 -0.47 14.81 -0.90
CA GLN A 38 -0.51 14.22 0.42
C GLN A 38 0.70 13.30 0.65
N VAL A 39 1.17 13.24 1.90
CA VAL A 39 2.07 12.20 2.40
C VAL A 39 1.30 11.39 3.45
N VAL A 40 1.23 10.07 3.26
CA VAL A 40 0.58 9.13 4.19
C VAL A 40 1.66 8.34 4.89
N LYS A 41 1.74 8.48 6.21
CA LYS A 41 2.74 7.77 7.02
C LYS A 41 2.43 6.28 7.06
N ALA A 42 3.37 5.47 6.62
CA ALA A 42 3.31 4.01 6.66
C ALA A 42 4.73 3.45 6.57
N GLU A 43 5.00 2.34 7.26
CA GLU A 43 6.30 1.67 7.19
C GLU A 43 6.37 0.77 5.96
N ASN A 44 7.41 0.95 5.14
CA ASN A 44 7.70 0.15 3.95
C ASN A 44 6.50 -0.20 3.05
N PRO A 45 5.64 0.76 2.65
CA PRO A 45 4.52 0.49 1.76
C PRO A 45 5.01 0.26 0.31
N SER A 46 5.68 -0.86 0.06
CA SER A 46 6.41 -1.13 -1.18
C SER A 46 5.50 -1.48 -2.36
N TRP A 47 4.32 -2.06 -2.09
CA TRP A 47 3.31 -2.38 -3.08
C TRP A 47 1.94 -1.82 -2.71
N LEU A 48 1.26 -1.22 -3.69
CA LEU A 48 -0.03 -0.57 -3.53
C LEU A 48 -1.08 -1.25 -4.41
N THR A 49 -2.22 -1.61 -3.80
CA THR A 49 -3.38 -2.18 -4.49
C THR A 49 -4.59 -1.30 -4.25
N VAL A 50 -5.11 -0.69 -5.32
CA VAL A 50 -6.32 0.15 -5.26
C VAL A 50 -7.54 -0.71 -5.61
N SER A 51 -8.58 -0.62 -4.79
CA SER A 51 -9.88 -1.24 -5.07
C SER A 51 -10.51 -0.71 -6.37
N ARG A 52 -11.32 -1.53 -7.03
CA ARG A 52 -11.91 -1.18 -8.34
C ARG A 52 -12.79 0.08 -8.32
N ASP A 53 -13.49 0.30 -7.21
CA ASP A 53 -14.31 1.50 -6.99
C ASP A 53 -13.49 2.72 -6.53
N GLN A 54 -12.18 2.53 -6.34
CA GLN A 54 -11.23 3.52 -5.86
C GLN A 54 -11.62 4.16 -4.53
N ARG A 55 -12.28 3.40 -3.65
CA ARG A 55 -12.64 3.84 -2.28
C ARG A 55 -11.67 3.35 -1.22
N TYR A 56 -10.88 2.34 -1.55
CA TYR A 56 -9.90 1.73 -0.65
C TYR A 56 -8.54 1.56 -1.33
N LEU A 57 -7.49 1.80 -0.56
CA LEU A 57 -6.10 1.50 -0.87
C LEU A 57 -5.59 0.47 0.12
N PHE A 58 -4.92 -0.55 -0.37
CA PHE A 58 -4.20 -1.53 0.42
C PHE A 58 -2.70 -1.37 0.15
N ALA A 59 -1.89 -1.42 1.19
CA ALA A 59 -0.45 -1.46 1.07
C ALA A 59 0.09 -2.70 1.77
N VAL A 60 0.98 -3.45 1.12
CA VAL A 60 1.84 -4.37 1.87
C VAL A 60 2.91 -3.55 2.57
N ASN A 61 3.25 -3.91 3.80
CA ASN A 61 4.33 -3.33 4.56
C ASN A 61 5.48 -4.35 4.58
N GLU A 62 6.48 -4.14 3.73
CA GLU A 62 7.59 -5.06 3.47
C GLU A 62 8.65 -5.01 4.58
N ASN A 63 8.17 -5.32 5.77
CA ASN A 63 8.92 -5.45 6.99
C ASN A 63 9.48 -6.87 7.10
N GLY A 64 10.67 -7.00 7.69
CA GLY A 64 11.39 -8.27 7.79
C GLY A 64 12.57 -8.21 8.76
N PRO A 65 13.27 -9.33 8.96
CA PRO A 65 14.42 -9.41 9.86
C PRO A 65 15.45 -8.29 9.63
N GLY A 66 15.94 -7.69 10.71
CA GLY A 66 16.91 -6.59 10.66
C GLY A 66 16.29 -5.19 10.51
N GLN A 67 14.97 -5.08 10.40
CA GLN A 67 14.26 -3.80 10.46
C GLN A 67 13.73 -3.51 11.88
N THR A 68 13.36 -2.25 12.17
CA THR A 68 12.82 -1.84 13.49
C THR A 68 11.55 -2.60 13.85
N ASP A 69 10.66 -2.79 12.88
CA ASP A 69 9.57 -3.75 12.95
C ASP A 69 9.88 -4.88 11.97
N ALA A 70 10.06 -6.09 12.50
CA ALA A 70 10.40 -7.26 11.70
C ALA A 70 9.16 -8.00 11.17
N VAL A 71 7.96 -7.60 11.59
CA VAL A 71 6.73 -8.31 11.24
C VAL A 71 6.18 -7.76 9.92
N GLY A 72 6.05 -8.63 8.91
CA GLY A 72 5.32 -8.32 7.67
C GLY A 72 3.85 -7.99 7.94
N LYS A 73 3.35 -6.92 7.34
CA LYS A 73 1.99 -6.42 7.56
C LYS A 73 1.29 -6.00 6.27
N VAL A 74 0.00 -5.74 6.40
CA VAL A 74 -0.84 -5.09 5.39
C VAL A 74 -1.62 -3.98 6.08
N SER A 75 -1.59 -2.79 5.50
CA SER A 75 -2.42 -1.65 5.91
C SER A 75 -3.56 -1.43 4.91
N SER A 76 -4.75 -1.09 5.42
CA SER A 76 -5.86 -0.57 4.61
C SER A 76 -6.11 0.91 4.90
N PHE A 77 -6.54 1.62 3.86
CA PHE A 77 -6.81 3.05 3.89
C PHE A 77 -8.10 3.35 3.10
N ALA A 78 -8.89 4.30 3.57
CA ALA A 78 -10.02 4.85 2.84
C ALA A 78 -9.54 5.95 1.90
N ILE A 79 -10.20 6.08 0.74
CA ILE A 79 -9.99 7.14 -0.23
C ILE A 79 -11.29 7.94 -0.32
N ASP A 80 -11.24 9.22 0.05
CA ASP A 80 -12.41 10.09 -0.09
C ASP A 80 -12.74 10.30 -1.58
N PRO A 81 -13.98 10.05 -2.03
CA PRO A 81 -14.32 10.08 -3.45
C PRO A 81 -14.35 11.49 -4.06
N LYS A 82 -14.39 12.54 -3.24
CA LYS A 82 -14.45 13.93 -3.70
C LYS A 82 -13.08 14.61 -3.71
N THR A 83 -12.28 14.33 -2.69
CA THR A 83 -11.00 15.01 -2.43
C THR A 83 -9.79 14.11 -2.67
N ARG A 84 -10.01 12.79 -2.79
CA ARG A 84 -8.98 11.76 -2.92
C ARG A 84 -8.04 11.68 -1.72
N GLN A 85 -8.42 12.29 -0.60
CA GLN A 85 -7.68 12.19 0.64
C GLN A 85 -7.64 10.73 1.10
N ILE A 86 -6.45 10.26 1.46
CA ILE A 86 -6.21 8.90 1.94
C ILE A 86 -6.14 8.94 3.46
N THR A 87 -6.94 8.13 4.14
CA THR A 87 -6.96 8.04 5.61
C THR A 87 -6.81 6.59 6.08
N PRO A 88 -6.01 6.32 7.12
CA PRO A 88 -5.83 4.96 7.63
C PRO A 88 -7.14 4.37 8.15
N ILE A 89 -7.37 3.09 7.88
CA ILE A 89 -8.47 2.29 8.46
C ILE A 89 -7.88 1.37 9.53
N ASN A 90 -7.09 0.38 9.12
CA ASN A 90 -6.44 -0.54 10.04
C ASN A 90 -5.12 -1.11 9.47
N GLN A 91 -4.49 -1.98 10.26
CA GLN A 91 -3.32 -2.75 9.88
C GLN A 91 -3.40 -4.15 10.50
N VAL A 92 -3.03 -5.16 9.73
CA VAL A 92 -2.98 -6.57 10.18
C VAL A 92 -1.65 -7.20 9.80
N GLN A 93 -1.24 -8.24 10.52
CA GLN A 93 -0.06 -9.02 10.15
C GLN A 93 -0.34 -9.82 8.87
N SER A 94 0.62 -9.86 7.96
CA SER A 94 0.55 -10.74 6.78
C SER A 94 0.82 -12.20 7.16
N ARG A 95 1.28 -12.46 8.38
CA ARG A 95 1.68 -13.79 8.90
C ARG A 95 2.80 -14.46 8.08
N GLY A 96 3.60 -13.64 7.41
CA GLY A 96 4.86 -14.00 6.78
C GLY A 96 5.84 -12.82 6.87
N GLU A 97 7.04 -13.01 6.36
CA GLU A 97 8.06 -11.96 6.29
C GLU A 97 8.04 -11.30 4.90
N GLU A 98 8.31 -10.00 4.85
CA GLU A 98 8.56 -9.24 3.62
C GLU A 98 7.46 -9.44 2.55
N PRO A 99 6.19 -9.07 2.85
CA PRO A 99 5.15 -9.07 1.83
C PRO A 99 5.49 -8.03 0.76
N THR A 100 5.65 -8.50 -0.48
CA THR A 100 6.19 -7.69 -1.59
C THR A 100 5.15 -7.40 -2.68
N HIS A 101 3.99 -8.08 -2.63
CA HIS A 101 2.91 -7.88 -3.61
C HIS A 101 1.55 -8.23 -3.02
N SER A 102 0.50 -7.59 -3.52
CA SER A 102 -0.88 -7.98 -3.24
C SER A 102 -1.82 -7.83 -4.43
N SER A 103 -2.95 -8.54 -4.40
CA SER A 103 -4.04 -8.39 -5.36
C SER A 103 -5.38 -8.64 -4.70
N LEU A 104 -6.42 -7.93 -5.15
CA LEU A 104 -7.79 -8.17 -4.68
C LEU A 104 -8.45 -9.27 -5.50
N SER A 105 -9.20 -10.12 -4.82
CA SER A 105 -10.25 -10.94 -5.45
C SER A 105 -11.23 -10.06 -6.23
N TYR A 106 -11.81 -10.61 -7.29
CA TYR A 106 -12.69 -9.84 -8.19
C TYR A 106 -13.92 -9.24 -7.49
N ASP A 107 -14.43 -9.93 -6.47
CA ASP A 107 -15.56 -9.48 -5.66
C ASP A 107 -15.14 -8.59 -4.47
N GLY A 108 -13.83 -8.34 -4.30
CA GLY A 108 -13.26 -7.47 -3.28
C GLY A 108 -13.31 -8.05 -1.86
N ARG A 109 -13.67 -9.32 -1.65
CA ARG A 109 -13.83 -9.91 -0.31
C ARG A 109 -12.53 -10.40 0.31
N TYR A 110 -11.50 -10.56 -0.50
CA TYR A 110 -10.19 -11.04 -0.09
C TYR A 110 -9.06 -10.26 -0.76
N LEU A 111 -8.00 -10.02 0.00
CA LEU A 111 -6.70 -9.58 -0.46
C LEU A 111 -5.72 -10.77 -0.41
N PHE A 112 -5.16 -11.11 -1.56
CA PHE A 112 -4.07 -12.08 -1.68
C PHE A 112 -2.74 -11.36 -1.49
N VAL A 113 -1.86 -11.91 -0.66
CA VAL A 113 -0.58 -11.30 -0.29
C VAL A 113 0.54 -12.29 -0.53
N ALA A 114 1.55 -11.89 -1.30
CA ALA A 114 2.76 -12.67 -1.51
C ALA A 114 3.83 -12.25 -0.49
N ASN A 115 4.08 -13.09 0.51
CA ASN A 115 5.21 -12.96 1.42
C ASN A 115 6.45 -13.55 0.74
N TYR A 116 7.47 -12.73 0.53
CA TYR A 116 8.69 -13.16 -0.15
C TYR A 116 9.54 -14.04 0.78
N ALA A 117 9.81 -13.55 1.99
CA ALA A 117 10.69 -14.16 2.99
C ALA A 117 12.08 -14.54 2.45
N VAL A 118 13.05 -13.64 2.59
CA VAL A 118 14.47 -13.85 2.25
C VAL A 118 15.03 -15.11 2.90
N ASN A 119 14.52 -15.48 4.09
CA ASN A 119 14.86 -16.73 4.76
C ASN A 119 14.09 -17.92 4.15
N PRO A 120 14.77 -19.02 3.77
CA PRO A 120 14.14 -20.16 3.09
C PRO A 120 13.30 -21.07 4.01
N ASP A 121 13.37 -20.89 5.32
CA ASP A 121 12.59 -21.66 6.31
C ASP A 121 11.91 -20.67 7.28
N PRO A 122 10.56 -20.57 7.30
CA PRO A 122 9.60 -21.39 6.53
C PRO A 122 9.52 -21.04 5.02
N GLY A 123 10.19 -19.97 4.56
CA GLY A 123 10.17 -19.52 3.17
C GLY A 123 8.96 -18.65 2.80
N GLY A 124 8.86 -18.32 1.52
CA GLY A 124 7.77 -17.51 0.99
C GLY A 124 6.41 -18.18 1.12
N ALA A 125 5.36 -17.38 1.30
CA ALA A 125 4.00 -17.88 1.55
C ALA A 125 2.94 -16.97 0.94
N LEU A 126 1.83 -17.58 0.49
CA LEU A 126 0.61 -16.87 0.14
C LEU A 126 -0.27 -16.71 1.40
N THR A 127 -0.63 -15.47 1.72
CA THR A 127 -1.66 -15.18 2.74
C THR A 127 -2.94 -14.69 2.07
N VAL A 128 -4.08 -15.13 2.58
CA VAL A 128 -5.40 -14.64 2.19
C VAL A 128 -6.00 -13.86 3.35
N VAL A 129 -6.17 -12.55 3.17
CA VAL A 129 -6.73 -11.64 4.18
C VAL A 129 -8.18 -11.32 3.81
N PRO A 130 -9.18 -11.60 4.65
CA PRO A 130 -10.54 -11.14 4.44
C PRO A 130 -10.61 -9.61 4.49
N VAL A 131 -11.35 -9.01 3.57
CA VAL A 131 -11.56 -7.56 3.46
C VAL A 131 -12.90 -7.20 4.09
N GLY A 132 -12.88 -6.23 5.00
CA GLY A 132 -14.09 -5.73 5.66
C GLY A 132 -14.99 -4.96 4.69
N LYS A 133 -16.25 -4.73 5.06
CA LYS A 133 -17.12 -3.83 4.27
C LYS A 133 -16.62 -2.38 4.27
N ASP A 134 -15.80 -2.05 5.25
CA ASP A 134 -15.16 -0.77 5.51
C ASP A 134 -13.73 -0.68 4.96
N GLY A 135 -13.19 -1.75 4.35
CA GLY A 135 -11.84 -1.81 3.79
C GLY A 135 -10.86 -2.59 4.63
#